data_AF-A0A1F3QLG5-F1
#
_entry.id   AF-A0A1F3QLG5-F1
#
_cell.length_a   1.000
_cell.length_b   1.000
_cell.length_c   1.000
_cell.angle_alpha   90.00
_cell.angle_beta   90.00
_cell.angle_gamma   90.00
#
_symmetry.space_group_name_H-M   'P 1'
#
loop_
_entity.id
_entity.type
_entity.pdbx_description
1 polymer ?
#
loop_
_entity_poly.entity_id
_entity_poly.type
_entity_poly.pdbx_seq_one_letter_code
_entity_poly.pdbx_strand_id
1 'polypeptide(L)'
;MIFAGFGREKAGAETLLQFAGLGNFLETFEPLSANLRTGSKEGQPAPGTIQILNSNYKDDLIKVYPNPNNGNFYLDYHIDELSNGYFILTDISGKEMWRKTLTKNNETVTLNLSQNTPPGMYLYQIVVNGEVFTIDKLIITQ
;
A
#
# COMPACT_ATOMS: atom_id res chain seq x y z
N MET A 1 13.82 27.50 33.12
CA MET A 1 14.52 26.23 32.79
C MET A 1 13.48 25.19 32.45
N ILE A 2 13.20 24.93 31.16
CA ILE A 2 12.65 23.67 30.64
C ILE A 2 13.16 23.55 29.20
N PHE A 3 13.93 22.50 28.90
CA PHE A 3 14.48 22.18 27.58
C PHE A 3 13.72 21.01 26.93
N ALA A 4 13.55 21.13 25.61
CA ALA A 4 13.65 20.10 24.57
C ALA A 4 12.57 18.99 24.45
N GLY A 5 11.69 19.16 23.46
CA GLY A 5 10.90 18.09 22.83
C GLY A 5 11.26 17.79 21.37
N PHE A 6 12.34 18.36 20.82
CA PHE A 6 12.62 18.36 19.36
C PHE A 6 13.66 17.34 18.86
N GLY A 7 14.04 16.36 19.68
CA GLY A 7 15.12 15.41 19.33
C GLY A 7 14.70 14.03 18.82
N ARG A 8 13.43 13.64 18.99
CA ARG A 8 12.99 12.25 18.71
C ARG A 8 12.69 11.98 17.24
N GLU A 9 12.17 12.97 16.51
CA GLU A 9 11.87 12.82 15.08
C GLU A 9 13.13 12.78 14.21
N LYS A 10 14.15 13.61 14.55
CA LYS A 10 15.44 13.61 13.84
C LYS A 10 16.15 12.25 13.98
N ALA A 11 16.19 11.71 15.20
CA ALA A 11 16.83 10.42 15.47
C ALA A 11 16.15 9.26 14.71
N GLY A 12 14.82 9.28 14.58
CA GLY A 12 14.07 8.28 13.82
C GLY A 12 14.38 8.32 12.33
N ALA A 13 14.39 9.52 11.73
CA ALA A 13 14.72 9.70 10.32
C ALA A 13 16.16 9.30 9.99
N GLU A 14 17.13 9.70 10.83
CA GLU A 14 18.54 9.33 10.67
C GLU A 14 18.76 7.81 10.71
N THR A 15 18.05 7.12 11.61
CA THR A 15 18.13 5.66 11.74
C THR A 15 17.62 4.95 10.48
N LEU A 16 16.49 5.41 9.92
CA LEU A 16 15.91 4.84 8.69
C LEU A 16 16.81 5.06 7.47
N LEU A 17 17.47 6.22 7.36
CA LEU A 17 18.40 6.53 6.28
C LEU A 17 19.69 5.70 6.35
N GLN A 18 20.16 5.40 7.56
CA GLN A 18 21.29 4.49 7.77
C GLN A 18 20.96 3.06 7.31
N PHE A 19 19.76 2.55 7.61
CA PHE A 19 19.31 1.24 7.13
C PHE A 19 19.11 1.20 5.59
N ALA A 20 18.78 2.32 4.97
CA ALA A 20 18.66 2.44 3.51
C ALA A 20 20.01 2.55 2.76
N GLY A 21 21.14 2.57 3.47
CA GLY A 21 22.48 2.60 2.86
C GLY A 21 22.92 3.98 2.35
N LEU A 22 22.21 5.05 2.69
CA LEU A 22 22.50 6.43 2.27
C LEU A 22 23.42 7.12 3.30
N GLY A 23 24.68 6.67 3.34
CA GLY A 23 25.61 6.98 4.44
C GLY A 23 26.17 8.40 4.56
N ASN A 24 25.76 9.39 3.76
CA ASN A 24 26.26 10.77 3.91
C ASN A 24 25.21 11.79 3.43
N PHE A 25 24.32 12.23 4.32
CA PHE A 25 23.47 13.38 4.09
C PHE A 25 23.72 14.39 5.22
N LEU A 26 24.47 15.45 4.93
CA LEU A 26 24.68 16.58 5.86
C LEU A 26 23.62 17.64 5.61
N GLU A 27 22.35 17.37 5.94
CA GLU A 27 21.37 18.44 6.10
C GLU A 27 20.67 18.33 7.44
N THR A 28 20.60 19.47 8.12
CA THR A 28 19.89 19.60 9.39
C THR A 28 18.40 19.52 9.10
N PHE A 29 17.74 18.46 9.55
CA PHE A 29 16.29 18.33 9.44
C PHE A 29 15.60 19.43 10.27
N GLU A 30 15.17 20.52 9.64
CA GLU A 30 14.25 21.47 10.25
C GLU A 30 12.83 20.86 10.17
N PRO A 31 12.15 20.65 11.31
CA PRO A 31 10.81 20.09 11.33
C PRO A 31 9.85 21.07 10.65
N LEU A 32 9.16 20.60 9.62
CA LEU A 32 8.19 21.41 8.89
C LEU A 32 7.03 21.80 9.83
N SER A 33 7.01 23.05 10.28
CA SER A 33 5.85 23.59 10.99
C SER A 33 4.62 23.45 10.08
N ALA A 34 3.63 22.70 10.55
CA ALA A 34 2.39 22.39 9.85
C ALA A 34 1.63 23.68 9.50
N ASN A 35 1.92 24.23 8.31
CA ASN A 35 1.10 25.08 7.45
C ASN A 35 1.97 25.56 6.28
N LEU A 36 2.33 24.66 5.37
CA LEU A 36 2.92 25.03 4.09
C LEU A 36 1.81 25.57 3.17
N ARG A 37 1.47 26.85 3.33
CA ARG A 37 1.01 27.65 2.18
C ARG A 37 2.27 28.09 1.43
N THR A 38 2.84 27.20 0.64
CA THR A 38 3.91 27.57 -0.29
C THR A 38 3.26 28.04 -1.59
N GLY A 39 3.17 29.36 -1.74
CA GLY A 39 3.11 29.93 -3.07
C GLY A 39 4.42 29.59 -3.78
N SER A 40 4.41 28.56 -4.61
CA SER A 40 5.49 28.30 -5.56
C SER A 40 4.92 28.47 -6.96
N LYS A 41 5.43 29.50 -7.65
CA LYS A 41 5.41 29.52 -9.10
C LYS A 41 5.97 28.20 -9.63
N GLU A 42 5.39 27.76 -10.75
CA GLU A 42 5.69 26.56 -11.54
C GLU A 42 6.94 25.76 -11.17
N GLY A 43 6.69 24.52 -10.74
CA GLY A 43 7.19 23.40 -11.51
C GLY A 43 8.67 23.02 -11.36
N GLN A 44 9.20 22.95 -10.13
CA GLN A 44 10.12 21.87 -9.73
C GLN A 44 10.41 21.92 -8.22
N PRO A 45 10.46 20.77 -7.53
CA PRO A 45 10.88 20.73 -6.13
C PRO A 45 12.38 21.10 -6.01
N ALA A 46 12.76 21.69 -4.88
CA ALA A 46 14.16 22.04 -4.62
C ALA A 46 15.06 20.78 -4.57
N PRO A 47 16.34 20.88 -4.95
CA PRO A 47 17.31 19.80 -4.75
C PRO A 47 17.31 19.34 -3.29
N GLY A 48 17.31 18.03 -3.04
CA GLY A 48 17.22 17.46 -1.69
C GLY A 48 15.79 17.27 -1.15
N THR A 49 14.76 17.72 -1.89
CA THR A 49 13.36 17.44 -1.53
C THR A 49 13.05 15.98 -1.82
N ILE A 50 12.76 15.19 -0.78
CA ILE A 50 12.01 13.94 -0.94
C ILE A 50 10.56 14.35 -1.20
N GLN A 51 10.11 14.28 -2.47
CA GLN A 51 8.67 14.33 -2.74
C GLN A 51 8.06 13.02 -2.20
N ILE A 52 7.22 13.14 -1.18
CA ILE A 52 6.27 12.08 -0.85
C ILE A 52 5.25 12.09 -1.99
N LEU A 53 5.54 11.36 -3.06
CA LEU A 53 4.58 11.09 -4.13
C LEU A 53 3.48 10.24 -3.53
N ASN A 54 2.39 10.88 -3.10
CA ASN A 54 1.12 10.32 -2.69
C ASN A 54 1.17 8.82 -2.33
N SER A 55 1.41 8.50 -1.06
CA SER A 55 1.30 7.14 -0.51
C SER A 55 -0.09 6.51 -0.68
N ASN A 56 -1.04 7.21 -1.30
CA ASN A 56 -2.41 6.80 -1.61
C ASN A 56 -2.59 6.24 -3.03
N TYR A 57 -1.54 6.15 -3.86
CA TYR A 57 -1.75 5.73 -5.27
C TYR A 57 -2.22 4.27 -5.40
N LYS A 58 -1.87 3.36 -4.48
CA LYS A 58 -2.28 1.94 -4.59
C LYS A 58 -3.68 1.65 -4.02
N ASP A 59 -4.09 2.35 -2.97
CA ASP A 59 -5.38 2.12 -2.28
C ASP A 59 -6.59 2.53 -3.14
N ASP A 60 -6.40 3.47 -4.08
CA ASP A 60 -7.44 3.81 -5.05
C ASP A 60 -7.52 2.84 -6.24
N LEU A 61 -6.44 2.12 -6.53
CA LEU A 61 -6.36 1.22 -7.68
C LEU A 61 -6.89 -0.16 -7.37
N ILE A 62 -6.87 -0.62 -6.12
CA ILE A 62 -7.38 -1.94 -5.74
C ILE A 62 -8.27 -1.78 -4.50
N LYS A 63 -9.54 -2.16 -4.62
CA LYS A 63 -10.49 -2.16 -3.50
C LYS A 63 -11.17 -3.51 -3.39
N VAL A 64 -11.09 -4.09 -2.20
CA VAL A 64 -11.81 -5.30 -1.85
C VAL A 64 -12.87 -4.97 -0.81
N TYR A 65 -14.14 -5.14 -1.16
CA TYR A 65 -15.25 -4.79 -0.27
C TYR A 65 -16.46 -5.72 -0.44
N PRO A 66 -17.28 -5.90 0.61
CA PRO A 66 -17.03 -5.45 1.97
C PRO A 66 -15.89 -6.23 2.63
N ASN A 67 -15.24 -5.61 3.61
CA ASN A 67 -14.29 -6.28 4.48
C ASN A 67 -14.57 -5.79 5.92
N PRO A 68 -15.11 -6.64 6.82
CA PRO A 68 -15.37 -8.08 6.66
C PRO A 68 -16.49 -8.45 5.67
N ASN A 69 -16.52 -9.72 5.21
CA ASN A 69 -17.59 -10.29 4.35
C ASN A 69 -18.01 -11.71 4.75
N ASN A 70 -19.03 -12.26 4.08
CA ASN A 70 -19.55 -13.62 4.30
C ASN A 70 -19.05 -14.65 3.27
N GLY A 71 -17.90 -14.39 2.65
CA GLY A 71 -17.36 -15.15 1.52
C GLY A 71 -17.82 -14.63 0.16
N ASN A 72 -18.73 -13.65 0.10
CA ASN A 72 -19.07 -12.92 -1.12
C ASN A 72 -18.52 -11.49 -1.03
N PHE A 73 -17.72 -11.10 -2.01
CA PHE A 73 -17.13 -9.77 -2.05
C PHE A 73 -16.84 -9.32 -3.49
N TYR A 74 -16.56 -8.04 -3.62
CA TYR A 74 -16.18 -7.36 -4.85
C TYR A 74 -14.70 -7.02 -4.80
N LEU A 75 -14.05 -7.21 -5.94
CA LEU A 75 -12.73 -6.68 -6.23
C LEU A 75 -12.88 -5.63 -7.33
N ASP A 76 -12.68 -4.37 -7.00
CA ASP A 76 -12.51 -3.30 -7.96
C ASP A 76 -11.03 -3.09 -8.19
N TYR A 77 -10.63 -3.06 -9.46
CA TYR A 77 -9.25 -2.78 -9.80
C TYR A 77 -9.12 -1.89 -11.04
N HIS A 78 -8.07 -1.06 -11.03
CA HIS A 78 -7.66 -0.20 -12.13
C HIS A 78 -6.17 -0.38 -12.40
N ILE A 79 -5.80 -1.13 -13.44
CA ILE A 79 -4.42 -1.53 -13.75
C ILE A 79 -4.16 -1.32 -15.25
N ASP A 80 -3.47 -0.23 -15.61
CA ASP A 80 -3.29 0.22 -16.99
C ASP A 80 -2.50 -0.76 -17.89
N GLU A 81 -1.61 -1.59 -17.34
CA GLU A 81 -0.75 -2.53 -18.07
C GLU A 81 -0.91 -3.99 -17.62
N LEU A 82 -2.17 -4.46 -17.57
CA LEU A 82 -2.48 -5.83 -17.19
C LEU A 82 -2.29 -6.81 -18.36
N SER A 83 -1.09 -7.39 -18.48
CA SER A 83 -0.87 -8.49 -19.45
C SER A 83 -1.17 -9.86 -18.83
N ASN A 84 -0.75 -10.08 -17.58
CA ASN A 84 -0.99 -11.30 -16.82
C ASN A 84 -1.28 -10.95 -15.36
N GLY A 85 -2.56 -10.94 -15.00
CA GLY A 85 -3.02 -10.60 -13.65
C GLY A 85 -3.57 -11.80 -12.90
N TYR A 86 -3.28 -11.91 -11.61
CA TYR A 86 -3.87 -12.90 -10.71
C TYR A 86 -4.31 -12.27 -9.41
N PHE A 87 -5.53 -12.59 -8.98
CA PHE A 87 -5.93 -12.53 -7.58
C PHE A 87 -5.64 -13.88 -6.95
N ILE A 88 -4.87 -13.90 -5.86
CA ILE A 88 -4.49 -15.11 -5.13
C ILE A 88 -4.93 -14.96 -3.68
N LEU A 89 -5.71 -15.90 -3.17
CA LEU A 89 -6.07 -15.98 -1.76
C LEU A 89 -5.22 -17.03 -1.07
N THR A 90 -4.62 -16.67 0.06
CA THR A 90 -3.85 -17.57 0.91
C THR A 90 -4.38 -17.59 2.33
N ASP A 91 -4.20 -18.71 3.03
CA ASP A 91 -4.36 -18.74 4.49
C ASP A 91 -3.22 -17.99 5.20
N ILE A 92 -3.28 -17.89 6.53
CA ILE A 92 -2.26 -17.23 7.35
C ILE A 92 -0.87 -17.89 7.30
N SER A 93 -0.79 -19.15 6.87
CA SER A 93 0.48 -19.86 6.67
C SER A 93 1.10 -19.58 5.29
N GLY A 94 0.40 -18.84 4.44
CA GLY A 94 0.81 -18.53 3.07
C GLY A 94 0.42 -19.61 2.06
N LYS A 95 -0.35 -20.63 2.46
CA LYS A 95 -0.81 -21.67 1.53
C LYS A 95 -1.85 -21.09 0.57
N GLU A 96 -1.61 -21.21 -0.74
CA GLU A 96 -2.58 -20.85 -1.77
C GLU A 96 -3.84 -21.71 -1.65
N MET A 97 -4.97 -21.04 -1.45
CA MET A 97 -6.29 -21.65 -1.32
C MET A 97 -7.11 -21.46 -2.59
N TRP A 98 -6.93 -20.34 -3.27
CA TRP A 98 -7.70 -20.00 -4.44
C TRP A 98 -6.98 -18.98 -5.34
N ARG A 99 -7.24 -19.06 -6.64
CA ARG A 99 -6.67 -18.16 -7.65
C ARG A 99 -7.69 -17.81 -8.72
N LYS A 100 -7.67 -16.56 -9.17
CA LYS A 100 -8.39 -16.10 -10.36
C LYS A 100 -7.54 -15.21 -11.23
N THR A 101 -7.61 -15.45 -12.53
CA THR A 101 -7.01 -14.59 -13.55
C THR A 101 -7.81 -13.30 -13.69
N LEU A 102 -7.11 -12.17 -13.72
CA LEU A 102 -7.63 -10.85 -14.04
C LEU A 102 -7.31 -10.59 -15.52
N THR A 103 -8.35 -10.38 -16.34
CA THR A 103 -8.21 -10.37 -17.81
C THR A 103 -8.44 -9.01 -18.45
N LYS A 104 -8.93 -8.02 -17.69
CA LYS A 104 -9.20 -6.67 -18.18
C LYS A 104 -8.49 -5.68 -17.29
N ASN A 105 -7.92 -4.63 -17.86
CA ASN A 105 -7.20 -3.60 -17.10
C ASN A 105 -8.04 -3.03 -15.95
N ASN A 106 -9.33 -2.79 -16.19
CA ASN A 106 -10.23 -2.10 -15.27
C ASN A 106 -11.57 -2.84 -15.19
N GLU A 107 -11.90 -3.40 -14.03
CA GLU A 107 -13.15 -4.14 -13.84
C GLU A 107 -13.53 -4.27 -12.35
N THR A 108 -14.83 -4.41 -12.10
CA THR A 108 -15.38 -4.93 -10.85
C THR A 108 -15.66 -6.42 -11.00
N VAL A 109 -15.02 -7.24 -10.18
CA VAL A 109 -15.19 -8.70 -10.20
C VAL A 109 -15.89 -9.16 -8.94
N THR A 110 -17.01 -9.87 -9.12
CA THR A 110 -17.67 -10.58 -8.03
C THR A 110 -16.96 -11.90 -7.74
N LEU A 111 -16.68 -12.14 -6.46
CA LEU A 111 -15.98 -13.29 -5.93
C LEU A 111 -16.88 -14.00 -4.91
N ASN A 112 -17.08 -15.31 -5.10
CA ASN A 112 -17.89 -16.13 -4.20
C ASN A 112 -17.08 -17.35 -3.74
N LEU A 113 -16.70 -17.32 -2.47
CA LEU A 113 -15.92 -18.34 -1.79
C LEU A 113 -16.69 -18.98 -0.61
N SER A 114 -17.96 -18.61 -0.43
CA SER A 114 -18.79 -18.93 0.73
C SER A 114 -18.92 -20.43 1.03
N GLN A 115 -18.85 -21.29 0.01
CA GLN A 115 -19.01 -22.75 0.19
C GLN A 115 -17.72 -23.46 0.59
N ASN A 116 -16.56 -22.91 0.24
CA ASN A 116 -15.28 -23.63 0.29
C ASN A 116 -14.24 -22.96 1.20
N THR A 117 -14.60 -21.85 1.84
CA THR A 117 -13.69 -21.09 2.70
C THR A 117 -14.35 -20.86 4.06
N PRO A 118 -13.82 -21.48 5.14
CA PRO A 118 -14.29 -21.25 6.49
C PRO A 118 -14.15 -19.78 6.92
N PRO A 119 -14.85 -19.32 7.97
CA PRO A 119 -14.58 -18.03 8.59
C PRO A 119 -13.16 -17.96 9.11
N GLY A 120 -12.57 -16.79 8.95
CA GLY A 120 -11.20 -16.58 9.36
C GLY A 120 -10.58 -15.35 8.73
N MET A 121 -9.31 -15.19 9.04
CA MET A 121 -8.45 -14.18 8.44
C MET A 121 -7.65 -14.82 7.31
N TYR A 122 -7.59 -14.13 6.19
CA TYR A 122 -6.87 -14.52 4.99
C TYR A 122 -6.01 -13.36 4.51
N LEU A 123 -5.03 -13.68 3.67
CA LEU A 123 -4.30 -12.69 2.89
C LEU A 123 -4.70 -12.86 1.43
N TYR A 124 -4.92 -11.75 0.75
CA TYR A 124 -5.03 -11.76 -0.71
C TYR A 124 -3.85 -11.02 -1.32
N GLN A 125 -3.47 -11.44 -2.51
CA GLN A 125 -2.39 -10.87 -3.29
C GLN A 125 -2.90 -10.58 -4.71
N ILE A 126 -2.56 -9.41 -5.23
CA ILE A 126 -2.68 -9.12 -6.66
C ILE A 126 -1.29 -9.24 -7.26
N VAL A 127 -1.13 -10.10 -8.25
CA VAL A 127 0.12 -10.29 -8.99
C VAL A 127 -0.11 -9.82 -10.42
N VAL A 128 0.75 -8.93 -10.91
CA VAL A 128 0.69 -8.37 -12.27
C VAL A 128 2.04 -8.59 -12.93
N ASN A 129 2.04 -9.22 -14.10
CA ASN A 129 3.25 -9.42 -14.91
C ASN A 129 4.40 -10.14 -14.15
N GLY A 130 4.04 -10.99 -13.18
CA GLY A 130 4.99 -11.74 -12.35
C GLY A 130 5.42 -11.04 -11.05
N GLU A 131 5.01 -9.79 -10.85
CA GLU A 131 5.34 -9.01 -9.64
C GLU A 131 4.13 -8.85 -8.72
N VAL A 132 4.37 -8.87 -7.41
CA VAL A 132 3.32 -8.62 -6.43
C VAL A 132 2.96 -7.13 -6.43
N PHE A 133 1.75 -6.83 -6.89
CA PHE A 133 1.23 -5.48 -6.96
C PHE A 133 0.72 -5.00 -5.59
N THR A 134 -0.03 -5.83 -4.88
CA THR A 134 -0.49 -5.54 -3.50
C THR A 134 -0.70 -6.83 -2.70
N ILE A 135 -0.60 -6.71 -1.38
CA ILE A 135 -0.95 -7.74 -0.40
C ILE A 135 -1.75 -7.07 0.71
N ASP A 136 -2.92 -7.62 1.06
CA ASP A 136 -3.73 -7.10 2.15
C ASP A 136 -4.62 -8.19 2.78
N LYS A 137 -5.25 -7.88 3.91
CA LYS A 137 -6.06 -8.78 4.71
C LYS A 137 -7.50 -8.86 4.21
N LEU A 138 -8.06 -10.06 4.21
CA LEU A 138 -9.48 -10.32 4.04
C LEU A 138 -10.05 -11.02 5.28
N ILE A 139 -11.19 -10.55 5.80
CA ILE A 139 -11.90 -11.19 6.92
C ILE A 139 -13.21 -11.79 6.41
N ILE A 140 -13.39 -13.09 6.65
CA ILE A 140 -14.63 -13.83 6.35
C ILE A 140 -15.32 -14.22 7.67
N THR A 141 -16.60 -13.89 7.86
CA THR A 141 -17.30 -13.99 9.16
C THR A 141 -18.40 -15.04 9.28
N GLN A 142 -18.78 -15.72 8.19
CA GLN A 142 -20.02 -16.52 8.06
C GLN A 142 -21.30 -15.66 8.03
#